data_AF-A0A1C6LI86-F1
#
_entry.id   AF-A0A1C6LI86-F1
#
_cell.length_a   1.000
_cell.length_b   1.000
_cell.length_c   1.000
_cell.angle_alpha   90.00
_cell.angle_beta   90.00
_cell.angle_gamma   90.00
#
_symmetry.space_group_name_H-M   'P 1'
#
loop_
_entity.id
_entity.type
_entity.pdbx_description
1 polymer ?
#
loop_
_entity_poly.entity_id
_entity_poly.type
_entity_poly.pdbx_seq_one_letter_code
_entity_poly.pdbx_strand_id
1 'polypeptide(L)'
;MPEYPRDVPRLRIIERYLLTQLAAVQRAIERAENGTPEPSPPRAGWSIQWRRARVGEIRVGILHRADCMLATGDPLDARTVQAQRRKQGRRVEPCDACHPKLP
;
A
#
# COMPACT_ATOMS: atom_id res chain seq x y z
N MET A 1 -21.49 20.19 -0.88
CA MET A 1 -20.53 19.47 -0.02
C MET A 1 -21.18 18.17 0.38
N PRO A 2 -20.53 17.00 0.21
CA PRO A 2 -21.10 15.75 0.70
C PRO A 2 -21.21 15.80 2.22
N GLU A 3 -22.41 15.54 2.74
CA GLU A 3 -22.67 15.45 4.17
C GLU A 3 -22.34 14.03 4.63
N TYR A 4 -21.40 13.90 5.58
CA TYR A 4 -20.93 12.60 6.04
C TYR A 4 -21.63 12.19 7.34
N PRO A 5 -21.87 10.86 7.54
CA PRO A 5 -22.35 10.35 8.82
C PRO A 5 -21.37 10.69 9.94
N ARG A 6 -21.87 10.95 11.15
CA ARG A 6 -21.02 11.22 12.33
C ARG A 6 -20.44 9.96 12.97
N ASP A 7 -20.91 8.78 12.57
CA ASP A 7 -20.50 7.52 13.17
C ASP A 7 -19.21 6.97 12.52
N VAL A 8 -18.21 6.72 13.37
CA VAL A 8 -16.87 6.30 12.95
C VAL A 8 -16.87 4.97 12.17
N PRO A 9 -17.62 3.93 12.56
CA PRO A 9 -17.66 2.69 11.81
C PRO A 9 -18.13 2.87 10.37
N ARG A 10 -19.20 3.66 10.13
CA ARG A 10 -19.68 3.92 8.77
C ARG A 10 -18.75 4.83 8.00
N LEU A 11 -18.10 5.79 8.65
CA LEU A 11 -17.03 6.58 8.01
C LEU A 11 -15.89 5.68 7.51
N ARG A 12 -15.49 4.65 8.27
CA ARG A 12 -14.48 3.67 7.82
C ARG A 12 -14.96 2.84 6.63
N ILE A 13 -16.23 2.47 6.60
CA ILE A 13 -16.81 1.77 5.44
C ILE A 13 -16.80 2.67 4.21
N ILE A 14 -17.20 3.94 4.36
CA ILE A 14 -17.21 4.93 3.28
C ILE A 14 -15.77 5.18 2.76
N GLU A 15 -14.81 5.33 3.67
CA GLU A 15 -13.39 5.47 3.32
C GLU A 15 -12.91 4.27 2.48
N ARG A 16 -13.18 3.04 2.93
CA ARG A 16 -12.81 1.81 2.21
C ARG A 16 -13.45 1.76 0.82
N TYR A 17 -14.73 2.13 0.73
CA TYR A 17 -15.46 2.17 -0.52
C TYR A 17 -14.88 3.21 -1.49
N LEU A 18 -14.63 4.43 -1.02
CA LEU A 18 -14.08 5.51 -1.85
C LEU A 18 -12.67 5.21 -2.34
N LEU A 19 -11.82 4.62 -1.50
CA LEU A 19 -10.48 4.18 -1.92
C LEU A 19 -10.55 3.10 -3.01
N THR A 20 -11.52 2.19 -2.90
CA THR A 20 -11.75 1.15 -3.92
C THR A 20 -12.20 1.77 -5.26
N GLN A 21 -13.12 2.74 -5.20
CA GLN A 21 -13.61 3.45 -6.38
C GLN A 21 -12.50 4.30 -7.02
N LEU A 22 -11.69 4.99 -6.23
CA LEU A 22 -10.57 5.79 -6.72
C LEU A 22 -9.54 4.91 -7.45
N ALA A 23 -9.22 3.73 -6.91
CA ALA A 23 -8.33 2.77 -7.57
C ALA A 23 -8.92 2.23 -8.89
N ALA A 24 -10.25 2.08 -8.99
CA ALA A 24 -10.90 1.70 -10.24
C ALA A 24 -10.81 2.81 -11.29
N VAL A 25 -11.03 4.06 -10.89
CA VAL A 25 -10.90 5.25 -11.76
C VAL A 25 -9.48 5.42 -12.25
N GLN A 26 -8.48 5.30 -11.36
CA GLN A 26 -7.06 5.39 -11.75
C GLN A 26 -6.69 4.34 -12.80
N ARG A 27 -7.12 3.08 -12.64
CA ARG A 27 -6.93 2.03 -13.66
C ARG A 27 -7.68 2.32 -14.96
N ALA A 28 -8.81 3.02 -14.92
CA ALA A 28 -9.50 3.44 -16.13
C ALA A 28 -8.72 4.55 -16.85
N ILE A 29 -8.15 5.50 -16.10
CA ILE A 29 -7.28 6.55 -16.62
C ILE A 29 -6.02 5.93 -17.25
N GLU A 30 -5.30 5.06 -16.53
CA GLU A 30 -4.10 4.40 -17.05
C GLU A 30 -4.37 3.60 -18.34
N ARG A 31 -5.53 2.93 -18.42
CA ARG A 31 -5.97 2.22 -19.63
C ARG A 31 -6.28 3.17 -20.79
N ALA A 32 -6.88 4.32 -20.49
CA ALA A 32 -7.20 5.33 -21.50
C ALA A 32 -5.94 6.03 -22.00
N GLU A 33 -4.96 6.28 -21.12
CA GLU A 33 -3.70 6.96 -21.45
C GLU A 33 -2.72 6.07 -22.21
N ASN A 34 -2.61 4.79 -21.86
CA ASN A 34 -1.56 3.89 -22.39
C ASN A 34 -2.07 2.86 -23.41
N GLY A 35 -3.35 2.88 -23.75
CA GLY A 35 -4.00 1.77 -24.47
C GLY A 35 -4.14 0.52 -23.58
N THR A 36 -4.83 -0.51 -24.09
CA THR A 36 -5.14 -1.75 -23.32
C THR A 36 -3.84 -2.34 -22.74
N PRO A 37 -3.63 -2.32 -21.42
CA PRO A 37 -2.44 -2.88 -20.82
C PRO A 37 -2.58 -4.38 -20.92
N GLU A 38 -1.56 -5.02 -21.53
CA GLU A 38 -1.38 -6.44 -21.31
C GLU A 38 -1.38 -6.68 -19.79
N PRO A 39 -2.10 -7.71 -19.30
CA PRO A 39 -2.07 -8.06 -17.90
C PRO A 39 -0.65 -8.46 -17.56
N SER A 40 0.13 -7.51 -17.02
CA SER A 40 1.38 -7.82 -16.37
C SER A 40 1.08 -8.90 -15.34
N PRO A 41 1.82 -10.02 -15.33
CA PRO A 41 1.56 -11.11 -14.40
C PRO A 41 1.52 -10.53 -12.97
N PRO A 42 0.68 -11.09 -12.07
CA PRO A 42 0.62 -10.61 -10.70
C PRO A 42 2.03 -10.63 -10.14
N ARG A 43 2.60 -9.46 -9.86
CA ARG A 43 3.93 -9.35 -9.27
C ARG A 43 3.86 -10.07 -7.93
N ALA A 44 4.29 -11.32 -7.88
CA ALA A 44 4.38 -12.07 -6.64
C ALA A 44 5.51 -11.41 -5.83
N GLY A 45 5.15 -10.67 -4.79
CA GLY A 45 6.14 -9.95 -4.00
C GLY A 45 5.52 -9.00 -2.98
N TRP A 46 6.39 -8.37 -2.22
CA TRP A 46 6.06 -7.31 -1.27
C TRP A 46 6.72 -6.01 -1.71
N SER A 47 6.38 -4.90 -1.08
CA SER A 47 7.20 -3.69 -1.13
C SER A 47 7.14 -2.99 0.22
N ILE A 48 8.15 -2.19 0.54
CA ILE A 48 8.17 -1.41 1.78
C ILE A 48 8.27 0.07 1.44
N GLN A 49 7.25 0.84 1.82
CA GLN A 49 7.27 2.29 1.74
C GLN A 49 7.78 2.88 3.05
N TRP A 50 8.92 3.56 3.02
CA TRP A 50 9.51 4.16 4.22
C TRP A 50 9.00 5.57 4.47
N ARG A 51 8.51 5.84 5.68
CA ARG A 51 8.25 7.21 6.14
C ARG A 51 9.58 7.95 6.34
N ARG A 52 9.54 9.27 6.18
CA ARG A 52 10.65 10.14 6.59
C ARG A 52 10.79 10.06 8.12
N ALA A 53 12.02 9.92 8.60
CA ALA A 53 12.36 9.91 10.02
C ALA A 53 13.57 10.82 10.22
N ARG A 54 13.67 11.48 11.38
CA ARG A 54 14.84 12.28 11.72
C ARG A 54 16.02 11.37 12.10
N VAL A 55 17.23 11.92 12.08
CA VAL A 55 18.43 11.19 12.51
C VAL A 55 18.28 10.81 13.98
N GLY A 56 18.46 9.53 14.29
CA GLY A 56 18.29 8.97 15.64
C GLY A 56 16.89 8.43 15.97
N GLU A 57 15.89 8.69 15.13
CA GLU A 57 14.54 8.13 15.31
C GLU A 57 14.41 6.76 14.63
N ILE A 58 13.49 5.94 15.15
CA ILE A 58 13.13 4.67 14.51
C ILE A 58 12.47 4.97 13.17
N ARG A 59 13.04 4.42 12.10
CA ARG A 59 12.47 4.55 10.76
C ARG A 59 11.32 3.57 10.58
N VAL A 60 10.11 4.09 10.35
CA VAL A 60 8.91 3.28 10.13
C VAL A 60 8.68 3.05 8.64
N GLY A 61 8.47 1.79 8.26
CA GLY A 61 8.11 1.37 6.91
C GLY A 61 6.76 0.67 6.90
N ILE A 62 5.96 0.93 5.86
CA ILE A 62 4.69 0.24 5.63
C ILE A 62 4.92 -0.86 4.60
N LEU A 63 4.62 -2.10 4.95
CA LEU A 63 4.67 -3.25 4.07
C LEU A 63 3.40 -3.29 3.23
N HIS A 64 3.57 -3.50 1.93
CA HIS A 64 2.50 -3.68 0.99
C HIS A 64 2.66 -5.04 0.28
N ARG A 65 1.56 -5.56 -0.26
CA ARG A 65 1.64 -6.55 -1.35
C ARG A 65 2.12 -5.83 -2.61
N ALA A 66 2.81 -6.53 -3.50
CA ALA A 66 3.30 -5.94 -4.75
C ALA A 66 2.19 -5.52 -5.73
N ASP A 67 0.95 -5.98 -5.52
CA ASP A 67 -0.26 -5.53 -6.24
C ASP A 67 -1.03 -4.42 -5.51
N CYS A 68 -0.48 -3.87 -4.42
CA CYS A 68 -1.13 -2.78 -3.70
C CYS A 68 -0.90 -1.45 -4.42
N MET A 69 -1.99 -0.77 -4.79
CA MET A 69 -1.93 0.54 -5.46
C MET A 69 -1.36 1.68 -4.59
N LEU A 70 -1.26 1.48 -3.27
CA LEU A 70 -0.60 2.44 -2.36
C LEU A 70 0.90 2.19 -2.25
N ALA A 71 1.41 1.10 -2.82
CA ALA A 71 2.82 0.81 -2.82
C ALA A 71 3.56 1.83 -3.69
N THR A 72 4.46 2.59 -3.07
CA THR A 72 5.41 3.44 -3.81
C THR A 72 6.86 2.96 -3.67
N GLY A 73 7.06 1.79 -3.05
CA GLY A 73 8.36 1.19 -2.85
C GLY A 73 8.66 0.14 -3.92
N ASP A 74 9.94 -0.14 -4.13
CA ASP A 74 10.38 -1.17 -5.06
C ASP A 74 9.89 -2.56 -4.63
N PRO A 75 9.65 -3.48 -5.58
CA PRO A 75 9.35 -4.88 -5.29
C PRO A 75 10.48 -5.53 -4.49
N LEU A 76 10.10 -6.29 -3.47
CA LEU A 76 10.96 -7.02 -2.55
C LEU A 76 10.52 -8.49 -2.44
N ASP A 77 11.50 -9.37 -2.29
CA ASP A 77 11.29 -10.77 -1.94
C ASP A 77 11.07 -10.97 -0.44
N ALA A 78 10.62 -12.18 -0.08
CA ALA A 78 10.36 -12.58 1.31
C ALA A 78 11.59 -12.40 2.22
N ARG A 79 12.76 -12.81 1.73
CA ARG A 79 14.02 -12.76 2.48
C ARG A 79 14.39 -11.33 2.82
N THR A 80 14.24 -10.42 1.87
CA THR A 80 14.54 -9.00 2.05
C THR A 80 13.56 -8.35 3.02
N VAL A 81 12.27 -8.66 2.93
CA VAL A 81 11.27 -8.20 3.92
C VAL A 81 11.65 -8.65 5.33
N GLN A 82 11.98 -9.93 5.53
CA GLN A 82 12.41 -10.44 6.84
C GLN A 82 13.69 -9.76 7.34
N ALA A 83 14.67 -9.53 6.46
CA ALA A 83 15.90 -8.82 6.82
C ALA A 83 15.62 -7.38 7.26
N GLN A 84 14.73 -6.67 6.57
CA GLN A 84 14.34 -5.30 6.96
C GLN A 84 13.62 -5.26 8.31
N ARG A 85 12.79 -6.26 8.61
CA ARG A 85 12.10 -6.38 9.91
C ARG A 85 13.04 -6.60 11.09
N ARG A 86 14.14 -7.31 10.87
CA ARG A 86 15.14 -7.62 11.91
C ARG A 86 16.18 -6.52 12.11
N LYS A 87 16.22 -5.53 11.22
CA LYS A 87 17.24 -4.47 11.26
C LYS A 87 16.95 -3.48 12.40
N GLN A 88 17.94 -3.29 13.28
CA GLN A 88 17.84 -2.32 14.38
C GLN A 88 17.60 -0.90 13.84
N GLY A 89 16.82 -0.12 14.60
CA GLY A 89 16.43 1.24 14.22
C GLY A 89 15.36 1.30 13.11
N ARG A 90 14.76 0.17 12.73
CA ARG A 90 13.65 0.10 11.77
C ARG A 90 12.46 -0.64 12.36
N ARG A 91 11.27 -0.21 11.98
CA ARG A 91 10.01 -0.90 12.28
C ARG A 91 9.22 -1.04 10.98
N VAL A 92 8.71 -2.23 10.71
CA VAL A 92 7.87 -2.48 9.54
C VAL A 92 6.47 -2.85 10.01
N GLU A 93 5.48 -2.12 9.55
CA GLU A 93 4.06 -2.29 9.87
C GLU A 93 3.29 -2.74 8.62
N PRO A 94 2.25 -3.58 8.75
CA PRO A 94 1.44 -3.96 7.59
C PRO A 94 0.61 -2.78 7.09
N CYS A 95 0.40 -2.68 5.78
CA CYS A 95 -0.55 -1.75 5.20
C CYS A 95 -1.99 -2.12 5.59
N ASP A 96 -2.73 -1.16 6.13
CA ASP A 96 -4.14 -1.33 6.51
C ASP A 96 -5.10 -1.48 5.31
N ALA A 97 -4.66 -1.13 4.10
CA ALA A 97 -5.49 -1.27 2.90
C ALA A 97 -5.40 -2.68 2.31
N CYS A 98 -4.18 -3.19 2.09
CA CYS A 98 -3.97 -4.48 1.44
C CYS A 98 -3.75 -5.65 2.40
N HIS A 99 -3.59 -5.39 3.70
CA HIS A 99 -3.33 -6.37 4.77
C HIS A 99 -2.38 -7.50 4.30
N PRO A 100 -1.12 -7.17 3.97
CA PRO A 100 -0.22 -8.17 3.42
C PRO A 100 0.00 -9.29 4.45
N LYS A 101 -0.08 -10.54 3.99
CA LYS A 101 0.44 -11.65 4.79
C LYS A 101 1.95 -11.48 4.89
N LEU A 102 2.45 -11.53 6.13
CA LEU A 102 3.88 -11.43 6.39
C LEU A 102 4.57 -12.70 5.87
N PRO A 103 5.69 -12.55 5.14
CA PRO A 103 6.59 -13.65 4.86
C PRO A 103 7.47 -14.01 6.07
#